data_AF-A0A520GXC2-F1
#
_entry.id   AF-A0A520GXC2-F1
#
_cell.length_a   1.000
_cell.length_b   1.000
_cell.length_c   1.000
_cell.angle_alpha   90.00
_cell.angle_beta   90.00
_cell.angle_gamma   90.00
#
_symmetry.space_group_name_H-M   'P 1'
#
loop_
_entity.id
_entity.type
_entity.pdbx_description
1 polymer ?
#
loop_
_entity_poly.entity_id
_entity_poly.type
_entity_poly.pdbx_seq_one_letter_code
_entity_poly.pdbx_strand_id
1 'polypeptide(L)'
;SNSTSGLVLFDRLAERGLLDTMPVIFLTGHADVPTAVETIQRGAFDFCEKPFSDNALVDRIERALGASLRALRLRDQRQGLRGKVAELSERERDVMRLVVEGLPNKLIADQLAISVRTVEVHRARVFDKMEVRSAVELANLLRGL
;
A
#
# COMPACT_ATOMS: atom_id res chain seq x y z
N SER A 1 -0.23 12.59 -34.65
CA SER A 1 -0.86 11.33 -34.22
C SER A 1 -0.35 10.79 -32.86
N ASN A 2 0.31 11.60 -32.01
CA ASN A 2 0.93 11.10 -30.76
C ASN A 2 0.00 11.07 -29.54
N SER A 3 -1.14 11.76 -29.55
CA SER A 3 -2.05 11.85 -28.37
C SER A 3 -2.76 10.53 -28.08
N THR A 4 -3.10 9.73 -29.10
CA THR A 4 -3.74 8.42 -28.94
C THR A 4 -2.80 7.42 -28.25
N SER A 5 -1.51 7.45 -28.54
CA SER A 5 -0.53 6.54 -27.92
C SER A 5 -0.35 6.85 -26.42
N GLY A 6 -0.33 8.14 -26.05
CA GLY A 6 -0.21 8.57 -24.65
C GLY A 6 -1.41 8.16 -23.79
N LEU A 7 -2.63 8.39 -24.28
CA LEU A 7 -3.85 7.97 -23.57
C LEU A 7 -3.97 6.45 -23.47
N VAL A 8 -3.67 5.70 -24.54
CA VAL A 8 -3.69 4.23 -24.51
C VAL A 8 -2.67 3.67 -23.50
N LEU A 9 -1.48 4.27 -23.38
CA LEU A 9 -0.51 3.88 -22.36
C LEU A 9 -1.04 4.18 -20.95
N PHE A 10 -1.61 5.37 -20.75
CA PHE A 10 -2.22 5.75 -19.48
C PHE A 10 -3.32 4.79 -19.06
N ASP A 11 -4.21 4.41 -19.98
CA ASP A 11 -5.26 3.42 -19.72
C ASP A 11 -4.69 2.07 -19.30
N ARG A 12 -3.65 1.59 -19.98
CA ARG A 12 -2.97 0.34 -19.59
C ARG A 12 -2.31 0.43 -18.20
N LEU A 13 -1.81 1.59 -17.80
CA LEU A 13 -1.26 1.78 -16.45
C LEU A 13 -2.37 1.82 -15.40
N ALA A 14 -3.50 2.46 -15.73
CA ALA A 14 -4.69 2.52 -14.89
C ALA A 14 -5.30 1.13 -14.66
N GLU A 15 -5.52 0.37 -15.73
CA GLU A 15 -6.03 -1.02 -15.70
C GLU A 15 -5.16 -1.95 -14.85
N ARG A 16 -3.85 -1.69 -14.80
CA ARG A 16 -2.89 -2.46 -14.00
C ARG A 16 -2.77 -1.96 -12.55
N GLY A 17 -3.50 -0.91 -12.17
CA GLY A 17 -3.41 -0.29 -10.84
C GLY A 17 -2.02 0.31 -10.55
N LEU A 18 -1.33 0.83 -11.56
CA LEU A 18 0.05 1.30 -11.44
C LEU A 18 0.19 2.80 -11.20
N LEU A 19 -0.89 3.59 -11.37
CA LEU A 19 -0.82 5.06 -11.34
C LEU A 19 -0.27 5.62 -10.02
N ASP A 20 -0.50 4.94 -8.89
CA ASP A 20 0.05 5.36 -7.58
C ASP A 20 1.58 5.26 -7.54
N THR A 21 2.14 4.23 -8.17
CA THR A 21 3.59 3.97 -8.19
C THR A 21 4.27 4.53 -9.44
N MET A 22 3.51 4.82 -10.49
CA MET A 22 3.95 5.39 -11.76
C MET A 22 3.08 6.60 -12.12
N PRO A 23 3.31 7.76 -11.47
CA PRO A 23 2.58 8.97 -11.76
C PRO A 23 2.77 9.41 -13.21
N VAL A 24 1.69 9.77 -13.89
CA VAL A 24 1.70 10.18 -15.30
C VAL A 24 1.47 11.68 -15.41
N ILE A 25 2.39 12.39 -16.06
CA ILE A 25 2.25 13.80 -16.42
C ILE A 25 2.04 13.89 -17.93
N PHE A 26 0.92 14.46 -18.35
CA PHE A 26 0.66 14.66 -19.78
C PHE A 26 1.32 15.95 -20.28
N LEU A 27 2.02 15.86 -21.41
CA LEU A 27 2.60 17.01 -22.11
C LEU A 27 1.86 17.21 -23.45
N THR A 28 1.17 18.33 -23.62
CA THR A 28 0.41 18.61 -24.86
C THR A 28 0.85 19.93 -25.51
N GLY A 29 0.67 20.04 -26.83
CA GLY A 29 0.80 21.31 -27.55
C GLY A 29 -0.52 22.04 -27.83
N HIS A 30 -1.67 21.33 -27.76
CA HIS A 30 -3.03 21.82 -28.01
C HIS A 30 -3.98 20.81 -27.36
N ALA A 31 -4.14 20.83 -26.04
CA ALA A 31 -5.31 20.19 -25.44
C ALA A 31 -6.23 21.27 -24.92
N ASP A 32 -7.52 21.06 -25.09
CA ASP A 32 -8.52 21.90 -24.47
C ASP A 32 -8.62 21.59 -22.97
N VAL A 33 -9.11 22.57 -22.20
CA VAL A 33 -9.31 22.44 -20.76
C VAL A 33 -10.14 21.21 -20.38
N PRO A 34 -11.22 20.83 -21.11
CA PRO A 34 -11.98 19.61 -20.83
C PRO A 34 -11.12 18.33 -20.82
N THR A 35 -10.25 18.14 -21.81
CA THR A 35 -9.39 16.95 -21.87
C THR A 35 -8.40 16.91 -20.69
N ALA A 36 -7.84 18.05 -20.31
CA ALA A 36 -6.94 18.14 -19.17
C ALA A 36 -7.64 17.75 -17.85
N VAL A 37 -8.85 18.28 -17.63
CA VAL A 37 -9.66 17.96 -16.43
C VAL A 37 -10.03 16.48 -16.40
N GLU A 38 -10.50 15.91 -17.52
CA GLU A 38 -10.86 14.49 -17.59
C GLU A 38 -9.66 13.59 -17.24
N THR A 39 -8.48 13.93 -17.76
CA THR A 39 -7.25 13.17 -17.53
C THR A 39 -6.84 13.18 -16.05
N ILE A 40 -6.96 14.32 -15.38
CA ILE A 40 -6.73 14.43 -13.93
C ILE A 40 -7.78 13.63 -13.13
N GLN A 41 -9.06 13.70 -13.51
CA GLN A 41 -10.13 12.93 -12.85
C GLN A 41 -9.92 11.41 -12.97
N ARG A 42 -9.25 10.96 -14.04
CA ARG A 42 -8.89 9.56 -14.26
C ARG A 42 -7.62 9.12 -13.51
N GLY A 43 -6.98 10.02 -12.76
CA GLY A 43 -5.83 9.70 -11.92
C GLY A 43 -4.47 10.04 -12.54
N ALA A 44 -4.42 10.85 -13.60
CA ALA A 44 -3.15 11.46 -14.00
C ALA A 44 -2.63 12.36 -12.88
N PHE A 45 -1.31 12.40 -12.72
CA PHE A 45 -0.67 13.15 -11.65
C PHE A 45 -0.71 14.64 -11.89
N ASP A 46 -0.42 15.06 -13.12
CA ASP A 46 -0.45 16.46 -13.52
C ASP A 46 -0.59 16.57 -15.04
N PHE A 47 -0.82 17.80 -15.49
CA PHE A 47 -0.94 18.17 -16.88
C PHE A 47 -0.07 19.40 -17.18
N CYS A 48 0.63 19.39 -18.30
CA CYS A 48 1.48 20.50 -18.71
C CYS A 48 1.26 20.85 -20.19
N GLU A 49 0.71 22.04 -20.43
CA GLU A 49 0.56 22.61 -21.76
C GLU A 49 1.86 23.27 -22.23
N LYS A 50 2.15 23.16 -23.53
CA LYS A 50 3.26 23.85 -24.17
C LYS A 50 2.82 25.22 -24.69
N PRO A 51 3.70 26.24 -24.63
CA PRO A 51 5.05 26.19 -24.10
C PRO A 51 5.07 26.19 -22.56
N PHE A 52 5.99 25.40 -21.98
CA PHE A 52 6.22 25.36 -20.54
C PHE A 52 7.64 25.78 -20.20
N SER A 53 7.83 26.26 -18.97
CA SER A 53 9.17 26.49 -18.40
C SER A 53 9.79 25.16 -17.98
N ASP A 54 11.08 24.97 -18.27
CA ASP A 54 11.85 23.80 -17.84
C ASP A 54 11.81 23.64 -16.31
N ASN A 55 11.99 24.72 -15.55
CA ASN A 55 11.91 24.68 -14.09
C ASN A 55 10.53 24.23 -13.61
N ALA A 56 9.46 24.74 -14.24
CA ALA A 56 8.10 24.34 -13.89
C ALA A 56 7.81 22.87 -14.23
N LEU A 57 8.49 22.29 -15.23
CA LEU A 57 8.39 20.86 -15.53
C LEU A 57 9.21 20.04 -14.52
N VAL A 58 10.42 20.49 -14.18
CA VAL A 58 11.27 19.85 -13.16
C VAL A 58 10.54 19.77 -11.82
N ASP A 59 9.94 20.87 -11.36
CA ASP A 59 9.18 20.89 -10.10
C ASP A 59 8.03 19.87 -10.09
N ARG A 60 7.36 19.69 -11.22
CA ARG A 60 6.28 18.69 -11.37
C ARG A 60 6.82 17.27 -11.28
N ILE A 61 7.93 17.01 -11.96
CA ILE A 61 8.60 15.70 -11.94
C ILE A 61 9.08 15.37 -10.53
N GLU A 62 9.68 16.32 -9.81
CA GLU A 62 10.12 16.10 -8.42
C GLU A 62 8.95 15.75 -7.50
N ARG A 63 7.82 16.45 -7.62
CA ARG A 63 6.59 16.12 -6.87
C ARG A 63 6.08 14.72 -7.21
N ALA A 64 6.06 14.36 -8.50
CA ALA A 64 5.65 13.04 -8.97
C ALA A 64 6.54 11.94 -8.40
N LEU A 65 7.86 12.08 -8.51
CA LEU A 65 8.83 11.13 -7.96
C LEU A 65 8.68 10.99 -6.44
N GLY A 66 8.48 12.11 -5.73
CA GLY A 66 8.22 12.09 -4.29
C GLY A 66 6.97 11.29 -3.92
N ALA A 67 5.88 11.43 -4.70
CA ALA A 67 4.66 10.64 -4.52
C ALA A 67 4.87 9.16 -4.82
N SER A 68 5.50 8.83 -5.95
CA SER A 68 5.84 7.47 -6.35
C SER A 68 6.68 6.75 -5.28
N LEU A 69 7.73 7.40 -4.77
CA LEU A 69 8.59 6.81 -3.74
C LEU A 69 7.84 6.55 -2.43
N ARG A 70 6.86 7.38 -2.05
CA ARG A 70 6.01 7.11 -0.89
C ARG A 70 5.10 5.92 -1.14
N ALA A 71 4.44 5.86 -2.30
CA ALA A 71 3.57 4.75 -2.67
C ALA A 71 4.32 3.42 -2.75
N LEU A 72 5.51 3.39 -3.34
CA LEU A 72 6.37 2.21 -3.41
C LEU A 72 6.77 1.70 -2.04
N ARG A 73 7.16 2.59 -1.10
CA ARG A 73 7.48 2.19 0.27
C ARG A 73 6.29 1.57 0.99
N LEU A 74 5.10 2.17 0.87
CA LEU A 74 3.88 1.62 1.47
C LEU A 74 3.52 0.26 0.87
N ARG A 75 3.68 0.11 -0.45
CA ARG A 75 3.44 -1.16 -1.14
C ARG A 75 4.38 -2.25 -0.66
N ASP A 76 5.68 -1.95 -0.54
CA ASP A 76 6.70 -2.87 -0.05
C ASP A 76 6.44 -3.28 1.40
N GLN A 77 6.13 -2.32 2.28
CA GLN A 77 5.75 -2.58 3.67
C GLN A 77 4.53 -3.51 3.77
N ARG A 78 3.47 -3.24 2.99
CA ARG A 78 2.27 -4.10 2.96
C ARG A 78 2.57 -5.49 2.42
N GLN A 79 3.43 -5.60 1.41
CA GLN A 79 3.84 -6.88 0.85
C GLN A 79 4.66 -7.70 1.85
N GLY A 80 5.64 -7.07 2.52
CA GLY A 80 6.43 -7.71 3.58
C GLY A 80 5.55 -8.19 4.74
N LEU A 81 4.60 -7.36 5.17
CA LEU A 81 3.65 -7.74 6.22
C LEU A 81 2.72 -8.89 5.82
N ARG A 82 2.21 -8.89 4.58
CA ARG A 82 1.45 -10.03 4.03
C ARG A 82 2.29 -11.31 3.99
N GLY A 83 3.58 -11.20 3.68
CA GLY A 83 4.54 -12.30 3.75
C GLY A 83 4.63 -12.90 5.16
N LYS A 84 4.88 -12.06 6.17
CA LYS A 84 4.94 -12.49 7.59
C LYS A 84 3.65 -13.17 8.05
N VAL A 85 2.49 -12.63 7.70
CA VAL A 85 1.19 -13.23 8.03
C VAL A 85 1.00 -14.59 7.33
N ALA A 86 1.51 -14.76 6.11
CA ALA A 86 1.44 -16.01 5.38
C ALA A 86 2.29 -17.14 6.01
N GLU A 87 3.39 -16.80 6.69
CA GLU A 87 4.26 -17.74 7.41
C GLU A 87 3.67 -18.26 8.74
N LEU A 88 2.60 -17.62 9.23
CA LEU A 88 1.88 -18.10 10.40
C LEU A 88 1.11 -19.38 10.05
N SER A 89 1.24 -20.41 10.90
CA SER A 89 0.35 -21.56 10.88
C SER A 89 -1.09 -21.12 11.19
N GLU A 90 -2.07 -21.96 10.86
CA GLU A 90 -3.48 -21.70 11.16
C GLU A 90 -3.71 -21.40 12.66
N ARG A 91 -3.11 -22.21 13.54
CA ARG A 91 -3.18 -22.01 14.99
C ARG A 91 -2.53 -20.71 15.47
N GLU A 92 -1.42 -20.30 14.86
CA GLU A 92 -0.80 -19.01 15.16
C GLU A 92 -1.67 -17.85 14.70
N ARG A 93 -2.35 -17.95 13.54
CA ARG A 93 -3.30 -16.93 13.07
C ARG A 93 -4.50 -16.82 13.99
N ASP A 94 -5.03 -17.93 14.48
CA ASP A 94 -6.15 -17.93 15.43
C ASP A 94 -5.78 -17.19 16.72
N VAL A 95 -4.62 -17.52 17.29
CA VAL A 95 -4.09 -16.82 18.47
C VAL A 95 -3.82 -15.35 18.17
N MET A 96 -3.21 -15.03 17.02
CA MET A 96 -2.92 -13.65 16.62
C MET A 96 -4.18 -12.78 16.59
N ARG A 97 -5.27 -13.25 15.98
CA ARG A 97 -6.55 -12.51 15.91
C ARG A 97 -7.06 -12.14 17.30
N LEU A 98 -7.09 -13.11 18.21
CA LEU A 98 -7.58 -12.89 19.58
C LEU A 98 -6.66 -12.01 20.42
N VAL A 99 -5.33 -12.05 20.18
CA VAL A 99 -4.38 -11.13 20.82
C VAL A 99 -4.62 -9.69 20.37
N VAL A 100 -4.94 -9.48 19.10
CA VAL A 100 -5.22 -8.15 18.52
C VAL A 100 -6.53 -7.58 19.05
N GLU A 101 -7.51 -8.43 19.35
CA GLU A 101 -8.73 -8.08 20.08
C GLU A 101 -8.48 -7.72 21.56
N GLY A 102 -7.25 -7.91 22.05
CA GLY A 102 -6.86 -7.58 23.41
C GLY A 102 -7.22 -8.64 24.45
N LEU A 103 -7.55 -9.87 24.03
CA LEU A 103 -7.94 -10.93 24.95
C LEU A 103 -6.74 -11.43 25.79
N PRO A 104 -6.92 -11.67 27.10
CA PRO A 104 -5.90 -12.29 27.94
C PRO A 104 -5.74 -13.79 27.62
N ASN A 105 -4.57 -14.36 27.90
CA ASN A 105 -4.23 -15.75 27.56
C ASN A 105 -5.27 -16.79 27.99
N LYS A 106 -5.88 -16.58 29.16
CA LYS A 106 -6.89 -17.49 29.71
C LYS A 106 -8.14 -17.53 28.82
N LEU A 107 -8.64 -16.39 28.37
CA LEU A 107 -9.82 -16.34 27.49
C LEU A 107 -9.49 -16.88 26.09
N ILE A 108 -8.29 -16.64 25.59
CA ILE A 108 -7.82 -17.23 24.32
C ILE A 108 -7.79 -18.76 24.43
N ALA A 109 -7.25 -19.29 25.53
CA ALA A 109 -7.17 -20.72 25.79
C ALA A 109 -8.56 -21.37 25.82
N ASP A 110 -9.51 -20.71 26.52
CA ASP A 110 -10.90 -21.15 26.62
C ASP A 110 -11.58 -21.15 25.23
N GLN A 111 -11.44 -20.07 24.44
CA GLN A 111 -12.04 -19.96 23.12
C GLN A 111 -11.48 -20.96 22.09
N LEU A 112 -10.17 -21.23 22.15
CA LEU A 112 -9.50 -22.14 21.21
C LEU A 112 -9.46 -23.60 21.71
N ALA A 113 -10.02 -23.88 22.89
CA ALA A 113 -10.01 -25.19 23.54
C ALA A 113 -8.60 -25.81 23.65
N ILE A 114 -7.62 -25.00 24.08
CA ILE A 114 -6.22 -25.41 24.30
C ILE A 114 -5.73 -24.94 25.67
N SER A 115 -4.55 -25.41 26.10
CA SER A 115 -3.98 -24.96 27.37
C SER A 115 -3.44 -23.53 27.30
N VAL A 116 -3.44 -22.81 28.44
CA VAL A 116 -2.80 -21.48 28.56
C VAL A 116 -1.32 -21.53 28.14
N ARG A 117 -0.60 -22.59 28.51
CA ARG A 117 0.78 -22.81 28.11
C ARG A 117 0.93 -22.94 26.58
N THR A 118 -0.04 -23.56 25.91
CA THR A 118 -0.07 -23.66 24.44
C THR A 118 -0.29 -22.29 23.80
N VAL A 119 -1.18 -21.47 24.36
CA VAL A 119 -1.38 -20.08 23.91
C VAL A 119 -0.08 -19.28 24.04
N GLU A 120 0.63 -19.38 25.16
CA GLU A 120 1.90 -18.69 25.37
C GLU A 120 2.95 -19.06 24.33
N VAL A 121 3.06 -20.35 23.99
CA VAL A 121 3.96 -20.83 22.93
C VAL A 121 3.57 -20.25 21.57
N HIS A 122 2.28 -20.28 21.20
CA HIS A 122 1.82 -19.69 19.95
C HIS A 122 2.03 -18.18 19.91
N ARG A 123 1.75 -17.46 21.02
CA ARG A 123 2.00 -16.02 21.12
C ARG A 123 3.47 -15.67 20.92
N ALA A 124 4.38 -16.42 21.55
CA ALA A 124 5.81 -16.23 21.39
C ALA A 124 6.22 -16.41 19.91
N ARG A 125 5.71 -17.44 19.23
CA ARG A 125 5.98 -17.67 17.79
C ARG A 125 5.37 -16.60 16.89
N VAL A 126 4.16 -16.14 17.19
CA VAL A 126 3.54 -15.01 16.47
C VAL A 126 4.38 -13.77 16.62
N PHE A 127 4.84 -13.45 17.83
CA PHE A 127 5.65 -12.27 18.10
C PHE A 127 7.01 -12.33 17.39
N ASP A 128 7.65 -13.50 17.39
CA ASP A 128 8.88 -13.75 16.65
C ASP A 128 8.70 -13.59 15.13
N LYS A 129 7.74 -14.30 14.53
CA LYS A 129 7.45 -14.24 13.07
C LYS A 129 6.96 -12.86 12.61
N MET A 130 6.23 -12.15 13.46
CA MET A 130 5.75 -10.80 13.16
C MET A 130 6.79 -9.72 13.52
N GLU A 131 7.91 -10.09 14.14
CA GLU A 131 8.99 -9.21 14.63
C GLU A 131 8.48 -8.10 15.57
N VAL A 132 7.60 -8.45 16.49
CA VAL A 132 6.99 -7.53 17.48
C VAL A 132 7.23 -8.02 18.90
N ARG A 133 7.23 -7.10 19.85
CA ARG A 133 7.50 -7.40 21.27
C ARG A 133 6.26 -7.37 22.15
N SER A 134 5.15 -6.89 21.62
CA SER A 134 3.91 -6.73 22.40
C SER A 134 2.65 -6.87 21.54
N ALA A 135 1.52 -7.10 22.21
CA ALA A 135 0.21 -7.12 21.58
C ALA A 135 -0.16 -5.76 20.96
N VAL A 136 0.31 -4.65 21.57
CA VAL A 136 0.09 -3.30 21.06
C VAL A 136 0.88 -3.06 19.78
N GLU A 137 2.15 -3.48 19.74
CA GLU A 137 2.97 -3.43 18.51
C GLU A 137 2.35 -4.29 17.41
N LEU A 138 1.88 -5.50 17.73
CA LEU A 138 1.18 -6.37 16.79
C LEU A 138 -0.08 -5.69 16.23
N ALA A 139 -0.91 -5.11 17.09
CA ALA A 139 -2.12 -4.39 16.66
C ALA A 139 -1.78 -3.17 15.79
N ASN A 140 -0.73 -2.41 16.14
CA ASN A 140 -0.24 -1.29 15.33
C ASN A 140 0.27 -1.73 13.96
N LEU A 141 1.03 -2.82 13.92
CA LEU A 141 1.56 -3.37 12.68
C LEU A 141 0.43 -3.80 11.75
N LEU A 142 -0.59 -4.48 12.27
CA LEU A 142 -1.73 -4.96 11.48
C LEU A 142 -2.71 -3.87 11.06
N ARG A 143 -2.74 -2.70 11.72
CA ARG A 143 -3.52 -1.53 11.26
C ARG A 143 -3.11 -1.03 9.88
N GLY A 144 -1.90 -1.34 9.42
CA GLY A 144 -1.38 -0.94 8.11
C GLY A 144 -1.70 -1.89 6.95
N LEU A 145 -2.38 -3.02 7.22
CA LEU A 145 -2.86 -3.95 6.17
C LEU A 145 -4.09 -3.41 5.46
#